data_AF-A0AA44LE12-F1
#
_entry.id   AF-A0AA44LE12-F1
#
_cell.length_a   1.000
_cell.length_b   1.000
_cell.length_c   1.000
_cell.angle_alpha   90.00
_cell.angle_beta   90.00
_cell.angle_gamma   90.00
#
_symmetry.space_group_name_H-M   'P 1'
#
loop_
_entity.id
_entity.type
_entity.pdbx_description
1 polymer ?
#
loop_
_entity_poly.entity_id
_entity_poly.type
_entity_poly.pdbx_seq_one_letter_code
_entity_poly.pdbx_strand_id
1 'polypeptide(L)' 'MELWLTVNGKRVSAGSQLDPLTRAVVISLFTHRRADPDDNADVPMGWWGDTWPVVANDRYGSKLW' A
#
# COMPACT_ATOMS: atom_id res chain seq x y z
N MET A 1 15.04 7.98 -6.00
CA MET A 1 15.48 7.95 -4.59
C MET A 1 15.39 6.51 -4.12
N GLU A 2 16.43 5.94 -3.54
CA GLU A 2 16.38 4.56 -3.03
C GLU A 2 15.73 4.55 -1.63
N LEU A 3 14.68 3.75 -1.47
CA LEU A 3 13.97 3.58 -0.19
C LEU A 3 14.41 2.27 0.46
N TRP A 4 14.74 2.32 1.75
CA TRP A 4 15.22 1.18 2.53
C TRP A 4 14.29 0.90 3.71
N LEU A 5 14.05 -0.38 3.99
CA LEU A 5 13.28 -0.85 5.14
C LEU A 5 14.18 -1.69 6.06
N THR A 6 13.93 -1.63 7.36
CA THR A 6 14.50 -2.58 8.33
C THR A 6 13.41 -3.57 8.70
N VAL A 7 13.57 -4.81 8.29
CA VAL A 7 12.64 -5.93 8.54
C VAL A 7 13.36 -6.97 9.38
N ASN A 8 12.87 -7.25 10.58
CA ASN A 8 13.46 -8.26 11.49
C ASN A 8 14.97 -8.06 11.69
N GLY A 9 15.40 -6.80 11.86
CA GLY A 9 16.82 -6.43 12.04
C GLY A 9 17.68 -6.45 10.78
N LYS A 10 17.14 -6.80 9.60
CA LYS A 10 17.85 -6.79 8.32
C LYS A 10 17.41 -5.61 7.47
N ARG A 11 18.37 -4.96 6.81
CA ARG A 11 18.12 -3.88 5.86
C ARG A 11 17.80 -4.46 4.49
N VAL A 12 16.66 -4.08 3.92
CA VAL A 12 16.16 -4.54 2.61
C VAL A 12 15.75 -3.34 1.76
N SER A 13 15.85 -3.46 0.44
CA SER A 13 15.27 -2.46 -0.46
C SER A 13 13.75 -2.50 -0.34
N ALA A 14 13.09 -1.35 -0.35
CA ALA A 14 11.63 -1.30 -0.24
C ALA A 14 10.90 -2.00 -1.40
N GLY A 15 11.57 -2.14 -2.56
CA GLY A 15 11.06 -2.89 -3.71
C GLY A 15 11.35 -4.40 -3.67
N SER A 16 12.06 -4.89 -2.65
CA SER A 16 12.34 -6.32 -2.50
C SER A 16 11.05 -7.10 -2.26
N GLN A 17 10.97 -8.30 -2.82
CA GLN A 17 9.88 -9.22 -2.50
C GLN A 17 10.00 -9.66 -1.03
N LEU A 18 8.91 -9.46 -0.28
CA LEU A 18 8.77 -9.85 1.12
C LEU A 18 7.84 -11.06 1.23
N ASP A 19 7.99 -11.83 2.31
CA ASP A 19 7.03 -12.88 2.62
C ASP A 19 5.62 -12.28 2.85
N PRO A 20 4.55 -13.09 2.70
CA PRO A 20 3.18 -12.58 2.75
C PRO A 20 2.83 -11.80 4.02
N LEU A 21 3.32 -12.24 5.19
CA LEU A 21 3.01 -11.60 6.46
C LEU A 21 3.72 -10.26 6.59
N THR A 22 5.03 -10.23 6.34
CA THR A 22 5.79 -8.97 6.37
C THR A 22 5.22 -7.97 5.38
N ARG A 23 4.87 -8.41 4.16
CA ARG A 23 4.23 -7.55 3.17
C ARG A 23 2.90 -6.98 3.66
N ALA A 24 2.04 -7.81 4.27
CA ALA A 24 0.78 -7.35 4.83
C ALA A 24 0.97 -6.30 5.93
N VAL A 25 1.97 -6.48 6.81
CA VAL A 25 2.31 -5.51 7.85
C VAL A 25 2.82 -4.20 7.26
N VAL A 26 3.76 -4.25 6.30
CA VAL A 26 4.29 -3.05 5.62
C VAL A 26 3.15 -2.28 4.95
N ILE A 27 2.27 -2.96 4.21
CA ILE A 27 1.07 -2.35 3.61
C ILE A 27 0.23 -1.69 4.71
N SER A 28 -0.04 -2.40 5.81
CA SER A 28 -0.84 -1.90 6.93
C SER A 28 -0.19 -0.77 7.73
N LEU A 29 1.08 -0.42 7.50
CA LEU A 29 1.73 0.70 8.17
C LEU A 29 1.87 1.91 7.25
N PHE A 30 2.08 1.68 5.94
CA PHE A 30 2.51 2.72 5.01
C PHE A 30 1.48 3.08 3.93
N THR A 31 0.29 2.48 3.96
CA THR A 31 -0.76 2.82 2.98
C THR A 31 -1.77 3.83 3.51
N HIS A 32 -1.70 4.24 4.77
CA HIS A 32 -2.50 5.36 5.25
C HIS A 32 -2.02 6.65 4.58
N ARG A 33 -2.80 7.17 3.64
CA ARG A 33 -2.46 8.40 2.92
C ARG A 33 -3.71 9.22 2.64
N ARG A 34 -3.48 10.46 2.22
CA ARG A 34 -4.52 11.31 1.66
C ARG A 34 -4.84 10.86 0.23
N ALA A 35 -6.12 10.89 -0.13
CA ALA A 35 -6.61 10.85 -1.49
C ALA A 35 -5.96 11.98 -2.31
N ASP A 36 -5.77 11.73 -3.60
CA ASP A 36 -5.30 12.76 -4.52
C ASP A 36 -6.44 13.80 -4.74
N PRO A 37 -6.12 15.04 -5.14
CA PRO A 37 -7.11 16.11 -5.24
C PRO A 37 -8.31 15.82 -6.16
N ASP A 38 -8.09 14.98 -7.17
CA ASP A 38 -9.09 14.61 -8.18
C ASP A 38 -9.91 13.37 -7.78
N ASP A 39 -9.58 12.71 -6.66
CA ASP A 39 -10.34 11.56 -6.18
C ASP A 39 -11.66 12.04 -5.55
N ASN A 40 -12.78 11.44 -5.97
CA ASN A 40 -14.09 11.71 -5.37
C ASN A 40 -14.25 10.93 -4.04
N ALA A 41 -13.62 11.43 -2.98
CA ALA A 41 -13.62 10.80 -1.65
C ALA A 41 -14.21 11.73 -0.59
N ASP A 42 -15.32 11.33 0.03
CA ASP A 42 -15.96 12.05 1.13
C ASP A 42 -15.03 12.19 2.35
N VAL A 43 -14.22 11.17 2.61
CA VAL A 43 -13.20 11.15 3.67
C VAL A 43 -11.82 11.00 3.01
N PRO A 44 -11.02 12.09 2.94
CA PRO A 44 -9.80 12.08 2.14
C PRO A 44 -8.65 11.27 2.76
N MET A 45 -8.72 10.87 4.04
CA MET A 45 -7.69 10.05 4.67
C MET A 45 -8.14 8.59 4.75
N GLY A 46 -7.33 7.66 4.28
CA GLY A 46 -7.69 6.24 4.23
C GLY A 46 -6.50 5.34 3.99
N TRP A 47 -6.72 4.02 4.03
CA TRP A 47 -5.72 3.03 3.68
C TRP A 47 -5.81 2.75 2.17
N TRP A 48 -4.87 3.33 1.41
CA TRP A 48 -4.78 3.21 -0.04
C TRP A 48 -3.65 2.25 -0.38
N GLY A 49 -3.94 0.96 -0.27
CA GLY A 49 -3.02 -0.11 -0.60
C GLY A 49 -3.45 -0.81 -1.87
N ASP A 50 -2.93 -0.35 -3.02
CA ASP A 50 -3.15 -1.05 -4.28
C ASP A 50 -2.49 -2.43 -4.19
N THR A 51 -3.28 -3.48 -4.07
CA THR A 51 -2.90 -4.77 -4.64
C THR A 51 -3.56 -4.86 -6.01
N TRP A 52 -2.92 -5.52 -6.98
CA TRP A 52 -3.53 -5.73 -8.28
C TRP A 52 -4.88 -6.43 -8.08
N PRO A 53 -5.99 -5.80 -8.48
CA PRO A 53 -7.28 -6.43 -8.29
C PRO A 53 -7.33 -7.67 -9.17
N VAL A 54 -7.56 -8.84 -8.56
CA VAL A 54 -7.72 -10.10 -9.31
C VAL A 54 -9.03 -10.05 -10.12
N VAL A 55 -9.97 -9.21 -9.70
CA VAL A 55 -11.26 -8.97 -10.33
C VAL A 55 -11.40 -7.48 -10.63
N ALA A 56 -11.73 -7.11 -11.88
CA ALA A 56 -11.98 -5.72 -12.23
C ALA A 56 -13.05 -5.09 -11.31
N ASN A 57 -12.83 -3.84 -10.90
CA ASN A 57 -13.68 -3.07 -9.96
C ASN A 57 -13.73 -3.63 -8.52
N ASP A 58 -12.65 -4.28 -8.05
CA ASP A 58 -12.52 -4.64 -6.64
C ASP A 58 -12.47 -3.37 -5.77
N ARG A 59 -13.30 -3.35 -4.74
CA ARG A 59 -13.55 -2.19 -3.86
C ARG A 59 -12.56 -2.09 -2.71
N TYR A 60 -11.71 -3.10 -2.52
CA TYR A 60 -10.73 -3.13 -1.45
C TYR A 60 -9.36 -2.64 -1.95
N GLY A 61 -8.93 -1.46 -1.47
CA GLY A 61 -7.55 -0.99 -1.59
C GLY A 61 -7.16 -0.42 -2.96
N SER A 62 -8.01 -0.53 -3.98
CA SER A 62 -7.75 -0.04 -5.34
C SER A 62 -8.17 1.43 -5.52
N LYS A 63 -7.29 2.25 -6.12
CA LYS A 63 -7.68 3.57 -6.67
C LYS A 63 -8.60 3.47 -7.89
N LEU A 64 -8.54 2.35 -8.59
CA LEU A 64 -9.38 2.01 -9.73
C LEU A 64 -10.62 1.29 -9.21
N TRP A 65 -11.58 2.08 -8.76
CA TRP A 65 -12.96 1.62 -8.62
C TRP A 65 -13.53 1.20 -9.98
#